data_AF-A0A9E4Z8V6-F1
#
_entry.id   AF-A0A9E4Z8V6-F1
#
_cell.length_a   1.000
_cell.length_b   1.000
_cell.length_c   1.000
_cell.angle_alpha   90.00
_cell.angle_beta   90.00
_cell.angle_gamma   90.00
#
_symmetry.space_group_name_H-M   'P 1'
#
loop_
_entity.id
_entity.type
_entity.pdbx_description
1 polymer ?
#
loop_
_entity_poly.entity_id
_entity_poly.type
_entity_poly.pdbx_seq_one_letter_code
_entity_poly.pdbx_strand_id
1 'polypeptide(L)'
;LFGSGITFGLSVGAGMIMHSYIFAEYFGRTFLGSIRGIVLPVLLISNAIGAPLVGYLRDSTGSYISSWWLILSIYLLAALIVSSAKRPAPLAAREGSPADKPTL
;
A
#
# COMPACT_ATOMS: atom_id res chain seq x y z
N LEU A 1 -9.96 1.82 -27.34
CA LEU A 1 -8.63 1.26 -27.06
C LEU A 1 -7.74 2.20 -26.23
N PHE A 2 -7.72 3.51 -26.50
CA PHE A 2 -6.86 4.46 -25.76
C PHE A 2 -7.30 4.76 -24.31
N GLY A 3 -8.60 4.72 -24.01
CA GLY A 3 -9.12 5.05 -22.66
C GLY A 3 -8.60 4.14 -21.55
N SER A 4 -8.51 2.83 -21.79
CA SER A 4 -7.99 1.88 -20.79
C SER A 4 -6.51 2.11 -20.49
N GLY A 5 -5.70 2.45 -21.50
CA GLY A 5 -4.28 2.77 -21.31
C GLY A 5 -4.07 4.02 -20.46
N ILE A 6 -4.89 5.05 -20.67
CA ILE A 6 -4.85 6.29 -19.88
C ILE A 6 -5.24 6.01 -18.42
N THR A 7 -6.34 5.29 -18.19
CA THR A 7 -6.77 4.94 -16.82
C THR A 7 -5.75 4.07 -16.10
N PHE A 8 -5.17 3.09 -16.80
CA PHE A 8 -4.13 2.24 -16.23
C PHE A 8 -2.86 3.04 -15.89
N GLY A 9 -2.37 3.87 -16.82
CA GLY A 9 -1.20 4.71 -16.58
C GLY A 9 -1.40 5.69 -15.43
N LEU A 10 -2.57 6.31 -15.34
CA LEU A 10 -2.92 7.24 -14.25
C LEU A 10 -3.01 6.52 -12.91
N SER A 11 -3.59 5.31 -12.87
CA SER A 11 -3.67 4.50 -11.65
C SER A 11 -2.28 4.09 -11.15
N VAL A 12 -1.41 3.61 -12.05
CA VAL A 12 -0.04 3.22 -11.71
C VAL A 12 0.78 4.43 -11.23
N GLY A 13 0.72 5.56 -11.95
CA GLY A 13 1.45 6.77 -11.60
C GLY A 13 1.01 7.36 -10.25
N ALA A 14 -0.31 7.43 -10.01
CA ALA A 14 -0.85 7.86 -8.72
C ALA A 14 -0.43 6.91 -7.59
N GLY A 15 -0.44 5.60 -7.83
CA GLY A 15 -0.01 4.60 -6.86
C GLY A 15 1.46 4.73 -6.45
N MET A 16 2.36 5.04 -7.40
CA MET A 16 3.79 5.24 -7.13
C MET A 16 4.06 6.48 -6.27
N ILE A 17 3.35 7.58 -6.56
CA ILE A 17 3.46 8.82 -5.78
C ILE A 17 2.90 8.60 -4.37
N MET A 18 1.73 7.97 -4.26
CA MET A 18 1.07 7.73 -2.97
C MET A 18 1.89 6.81 -2.06
N HIS A 19 2.47 5.73 -2.61
CA HIS A 19 3.40 4.90 -1.84
C HIS A 19 4.56 5.73 -1.28
N SER A 20 5.20 6.54 -2.13
CA SER A 20 6.35 7.35 -1.71
C SER A 20 5.99 8.42 -0.67
N TYR A 21 4.81 9.02 -0.80
CA TYR A 21 4.32 10.09 0.09
C TYR A 21 3.90 9.54 1.46
N ILE A 22 3.10 8.47 1.49
CA ILE A 22 2.65 7.83 2.74
C ILE A 22 3.85 7.36 3.55
N PHE A 23 4.84 6.70 2.93
CA PHE A 23 6.02 6.23 3.66
C PHE A 23 6.86 7.39 4.21
N ALA A 24 6.98 8.49 3.48
CA ALA A 24 7.72 9.67 3.93
C ALA A 24 7.04 10.39 5.11
N GLU A 25 5.71 10.54 5.07
CA GLU A 25 4.96 11.16 6.17
C GLU A 25 4.83 10.25 7.41
N TYR A 26 4.64 8.93 7.24
CA TYR A 26 4.47 8.01 8.36
C TYR A 26 5.76 7.69 9.10
N PHE A 27 6.88 7.51 8.39
CA PHE A 27 8.09 6.93 8.98
C PHE A 27 9.28 7.88 9.03
N GLY A 28 9.17 9.07 8.42
CA GLY A 28 10.29 9.98 8.29
C GLY A 28 11.41 9.43 7.41
N ARG A 29 12.33 10.30 7.00
CA ARG A 29 13.36 10.02 5.99
C ARG A 29 14.44 9.04 6.48
N THR A 30 14.50 8.77 7.79
CA THR A 30 15.61 8.07 8.46
C THR A 30 15.49 6.54 8.41
N PHE A 31 14.28 5.97 8.41
CA PHE A 31 14.07 4.51 8.45
C PHE A 31 13.45 3.92 7.16
N LEU A 32 13.29 4.76 6.13
CA LEU A 32 12.63 4.39 4.88
C LEU A 32 13.36 3.25 4.13
N GLY A 33 14.70 3.20 4.23
CA GLY A 33 15.51 2.11 3.67
C GLY A 33 15.26 0.76 4.35
N SER A 34 15.19 0.73 5.68
CA SER A 34 14.93 -0.50 6.46
C SER A 34 13.53 -1.04 6.21
N ILE A 35 12.52 -0.16 6.11
CA ILE A 35 11.14 -0.56 5.79
C ILE A 35 11.07 -1.12 4.38
N ARG A 36 11.65 -0.43 3.39
CA ARG A 36 11.72 -0.95 2.01
C ARG A 36 12.44 -2.30 1.95
N GLY A 37 13.47 -2.50 2.75
CA GLY A 37 14.20 -3.78 2.85
C GLY A 37 13.34 -4.97 3.28
N ILE A 38 12.30 -4.76 4.10
CA ILE A 38 11.37 -5.81 4.53
C ILE A 38 10.15 -5.88 3.61
N VAL A 39 9.63 -4.74 3.19
CA VAL A 39 8.42 -4.65 2.36
C VAL A 39 8.65 -5.25 0.98
N LEU A 40 9.79 -5.00 0.34
CA LEU A 40 10.05 -5.50 -1.02
C LEU A 40 10.07 -7.04 -1.10
N PRO A 41 10.77 -7.78 -0.22
CA PRO A 41 10.69 -9.24 -0.19
C PRO A 41 9.28 -9.77 0.09
N VAL A 42 8.55 -9.15 1.02
CA VAL A 42 7.18 -9.55 1.34
C VAL A 42 6.27 -9.38 0.12
N LEU A 43 6.40 -8.26 -0.60
CA LEU A 43 5.69 -8.01 -1.85
C LEU A 43 6.04 -9.07 -2.92
N LEU A 44 7.32 -9.40 -3.06
CA LEU A 44 7.79 -10.38 -4.04
C LEU A 44 7.21 -11.77 -3.75
N ILE A 45 7.27 -12.22 -2.49
CA ILE A 45 6.70 -13.50 -2.06
C ILE A 45 5.18 -13.50 -2.28
N SER A 46 4.51 -12.40 -1.95
CA SER A 46 3.06 -12.27 -2.14
C SER A 46 2.68 -12.38 -3.63
N ASN A 47 3.43 -11.72 -4.52
CA ASN A 47 3.23 -11.85 -5.97
C ASN A 47 3.50 -13.27 -6.47
N ALA A 48 4.54 -13.92 -5.94
CA ALA A 48 4.87 -15.29 -6.31
C ALA A 48 3.79 -16.30 -5.89
N ILE A 49 3.14 -16.09 -4.74
CA ILE A 49 2.08 -16.95 -4.22
C ILE A 49 0.73 -16.68 -4.89
N GLY A 50 0.47 -15.44 -5.30
CA GLY A 50 -0.83 -15.04 -5.86
C GLY A 50 -1.24 -15.84 -7.10
N ALA A 51 -0.32 -16.04 -8.05
CA ALA A 51 -0.63 -16.76 -9.29
C ALA A 51 -0.93 -18.26 -9.07
N PRO A 52 -0.10 -19.04 -8.34
CA PRO A 52 -0.42 -20.43 -7.99
C PRO A 52 -1.70 -20.57 -7.18
N LEU A 53 -1.96 -19.66 -6.22
CA LEU A 53 -3.17 -19.71 -5.39
C LEU A 53 -4.43 -19.56 -6.24
N VAL A 54 -4.45 -18.59 -7.15
CA VAL A 54 -5.58 -18.37 -8.07
C VAL A 54 -5.76 -19.55 -9.02
N GLY A 55 -4.66 -20.16 -9.48
CA GLY A 55 -4.68 -21.38 -10.29
C GLY A 55 -5.29 -22.57 -9.54
N TYR A 56 -4.85 -22.81 -8.31
CA TYR A 56 -5.38 -23.89 -7.47
C TYR A 56 -6.88 -23.73 -7.16
N LEU A 57 -7.33 -22.49 -6.89
CA LEU A 57 -8.76 -22.21 -6.70
C LEU A 57 -9.59 -22.44 -7.97
N ARG A 58 -9.02 -22.12 -9.14
CA ARG A 58 -9.64 -22.43 -10.43
C ARG A 58 -9.77 -23.93 -10.62
N ASP A 59 -8.69 -24.68 -10.36
CA ASP A 59 -8.66 -26.13 -10.55
C ASP A 59 -9.64 -26.85 -9.63
N SER A 60 -9.84 -26.33 -8.41
CA SER A 60 -10.78 -26.90 -7.43
C SER A 60 -12.25 -26.57 -7.72
N THR A 61 -12.54 -25.38 -8.27
CA THR A 61 -13.93 -24.91 -8.46
C THR A 61 -14.43 -25.08 -9.91
N GLY A 62 -13.52 -25.28 -10.86
CA GLY A 62 -13.83 -25.36 -12.31
C GLY A 62 -14.26 -24.04 -12.95
N SER A 63 -14.47 -22.96 -12.18
CA SER A 63 -14.94 -21.65 -12.64
C SER A 63 -14.10 -20.50 -12.06
N TYR A 64 -13.81 -19.50 -12.89
CA TYR A 64 -13.05 -18.30 -12.51
C TYR A 64 -13.82 -17.31 -11.63
N ILE A 65 -15.15 -17.42 -11.57
CA ILE A 65 -16.00 -16.53 -10.77
C ILE A 65 -15.64 -16.62 -9.28
N SER A 66 -15.27 -17.81 -8.79
CA SER A 66 -14.84 -18.00 -7.41
C SER A 66 -13.55 -17.24 -7.08
N SER A 67 -12.58 -17.25 -8.01
CA SER A 67 -11.33 -16.49 -7.86
C SER A 67 -11.57 -14.98 -7.85
N TRP A 68 -12.53 -14.49 -8.65
CA TRP A 68 -12.92 -13.07 -8.64
C TRP A 68 -13.51 -12.65 -7.30
N TRP A 69 -14.39 -13.47 -6.70
CA TRP A 69 -14.94 -13.21 -5.38
C TRP A 69 -13.86 -13.21 -4.29
N LEU A 70 -12.91 -14.15 -4.34
CA LEU A 70 -11.77 -14.18 -3.42
C LEU A 70 -10.95 -12.89 -3.49
N ILE A 71 -10.58 -12.47 -4.71
CA ILE A 71 -9.80 -11.24 -4.93
C ILE A 71 -10.58 -10.03 -4.40
N LEU A 72 -11.88 -9.95 -4.68
CA LEU A 72 -12.76 -8.87 -4.20
C LEU A 72 -12.78 -8.81 -2.66
N SER A 73 -12.94 -9.96 -1.99
CA SER A 73 -12.94 -10.05 -0.53
C SER A 73 -11.61 -9.60 0.08
N ILE A 74 -10.47 -9.96 -0.53
CA ILE A 74 -9.15 -9.51 -0.10
C ILE A 74 -9.03 -7.99 -0.21
N TYR A 75 -9.47 -7.40 -1.33
CA TYR A 75 -9.46 -5.95 -1.50
C TYR A 75 -10.37 -5.22 -0.51
N LEU A 76 -11.56 -5.77 -0.21
CA LEU A 76 -12.45 -5.21 0.80
C LEU A 76 -11.83 -5.24 2.20
N LEU A 77 -11.19 -6.36 2.55
CA LEU A 77 -10.48 -6.47 3.82
C LEU A 77 -9.32 -5.48 3.92
N ALA A 78 -8.54 -5.34 2.84
CA ALA A 78 -7.46 -4.35 2.77
C ALA A 78 -8.00 -2.92 2.91
N ALA A 79 -9.12 -2.59 2.25
CA ALA A 79 -9.77 -1.30 2.38
C ALA A 79 -10.24 -1.03 3.82
N LEU A 80 -10.79 -2.04 4.51
CA LEU A 80 -11.20 -1.93 5.91
C LEU A 80 -10.00 -1.68 6.83
N ILE A 81 -8.90 -2.42 6.63
CA ILE A 81 -7.66 -2.25 7.39
C ILE A 81 -7.10 -0.83 7.18
N VAL A 82 -6.99 -0.38 5.93
CA VAL A 82 -6.49 0.96 5.59
C VAL A 82 -7.41 2.05 6.15
N SER A 83 -8.73 1.87 6.09
CA SER A 83 -9.69 2.81 6.69
C SER A 83 -9.58 2.85 8.22
N SER A 84 -9.19 1.75 8.85
CA SER A 84 -8.96 1.68 10.31
C SER A 84 -7.58 2.20 10.72
N ALA A 85 -6.63 2.30 9.78
CA ALA A 85 -5.29 2.79 10.04
C ALA A 85 -5.35 4.28 10.42
N LYS A 86 -4.99 4.56 11.67
CA LYS A 86 -5.02 5.90 12.25
C LYS A 86 -4.03 6.79 11.51
N ARG A 87 -4.53 7.84 10.83
CA ARG A 87 -3.72 8.84 10.13
C ARG A 87 -2.59 9.33 11.05
N PRO A 88 -1.34 9.36 10.57
CA PRO A 88 -0.25 9.86 11.39
C PRO A 88 -0.44 11.37 11.49
N ALA A 89 -0.23 11.92 12.68
CA ALA A 89 -0.21 13.38 12.82
C ALA A 89 0.89 13.93 11.89
N PRO A 90 0.60 14.91 11.02
CA PRO A 90 1.62 15.52 10.17
C PRO A 90 2.80 15.99 11.01
N LEU A 91 4.01 15.54 10.67
CA LEU A 91 5.25 15.95 11.32
C LEU A 91 5.45 17.48 11.31
N ALA A 92 4.76 18.20 10.40
CA ALA A 92 4.70 19.66 10.36
C ALA A 92 4.19 20.30 11.68
N ALA A 93 3.42 19.58 12.49
CA ALA A 93 2.97 20.07 13.79
C ALA A 93 4.08 20.09 14.86
N ARG A 94 5.25 19.48 14.61
CA ARG A 94 6.39 19.46 15.55
C ARG A 94 7.47 20.49 15.26
N GLU A 95 7.50 21.08 14.07
CA GLU A 95 8.40 22.21 13.75
C GLU A 95 7.83 23.57 14.24
N GLY A 96 6.58 23.59 14.72
CA GLY A 96 5.93 24.78 15.27
C GLY A 96 5.79 24.80 16.79
N SER A 97 6.56 24.02 17.57
CA SER A 97 6.57 24.16 19.02
C SER A 97 7.56 25.26 19.44
N PRO A 98 7.12 26.41 19.99
CA PRO A 98 7.99 27.52 20.41
C PRO A 98 8.78 27.22 21.70
N ALA A 99 9.08 25.95 21.99
CA ALA A 99 9.60 25.49 23.27
C ALA A 99 11.14 25.42 23.33
N ASP A 100 11.83 26.32 22.62
CA ASP A 100 13.24 26.58 22.82
C ASP A 100 13.48 28.08 22.94
N LYS A 101 12.96 28.67 24.03
CA LYS A 101 13.54 29.88 24.57
C LYS A 101 14.51 29.42 25.66
N PRO A 102 15.83 29.61 25.49
CA PRO A 102 16.75 29.40 26.59
C PRO A 102 16.40 30.42 27.69
N THR A 103 15.89 29.91 28.80
CA THR A 103 15.80 30.67 30.05
C THR A 103 17.20 30.75 30.62
N LEU A 104 17.83 31.91 30.41
CA LEU A 104 19.05 32.45 31.02
C LEU A 104 20.37 31.69 30.77
#